data_AF-A0A7S2XBP4-F1
#
_entry.id   AF-A0A7S2XBP4-F1
#
_cell.length_a   1.000
_cell.length_b   1.000
_cell.length_c   1.000
_cell.angle_alpha   90.00
_cell.angle_beta   90.00
_cell.angle_gamma   90.00
#
_symmetry.space_group_name_H-M   'P 1'
#
loop_
_entity.id
_entity.type
_entity.pdbx_description
1 polymer ?
#
loop_
_entity_poly.entity_id
_entity_poly.type
_entity_poly.pdbx_seq_one_letter_code
_entity_poly.pdbx_strand_id
1 'polypeptide(L)'
;MTALVRKLLFPVPDPPDYDDKSFPDDLIWVPHRALEDDSKTFIPCVFLPFKGAKRMVIYCHGNGCDLGTIYDELLRYREYWQVHVLAMEYPGYGLCTGTPDEASINAATLSVYNYVTKQLRWPSLFIFFYGRSIGSGPVCKLVADLQERGTRVGGIILHCGYTSIRAVVSHSIGFVASALIKNRWQ
;
A
#
# COMPACT_ATOMS: atom_id res chain seq x y z
N MET A 1 13.97 3.30 -14.46
CA MET A 1 14.05 4.37 -13.45
C MET A 1 15.47 4.38 -12.91
N THR A 2 16.16 5.52 -12.84
CA THR A 2 17.53 5.55 -12.26
C THR A 2 17.45 5.30 -10.75
N ALA A 3 18.46 4.66 -10.17
CA ALA A 3 18.50 4.34 -8.74
C ALA A 3 18.35 5.59 -7.85
N LEU A 4 18.84 6.74 -8.30
CA LEU A 4 18.74 8.02 -7.60
C LEU A 4 17.29 8.53 -7.51
N VAL A 5 16.57 8.55 -8.63
CA VAL A 5 15.16 8.99 -8.67
C VAL A 5 14.29 8.05 -7.83
N ARG A 6 14.62 6.75 -7.82
CA ARG A 6 13.93 5.77 -6.99
C ARG A 6 14.10 6.04 -5.50
N LYS A 7 15.33 6.24 -5.02
CA LYS A 7 15.61 6.57 -3.61
C LYS A 7 14.93 7.87 -3.16
N LEU A 8 14.81 8.84 -4.08
CA LEU A 8 14.10 10.09 -3.83
C LEU A 8 12.58 9.88 -3.71
N LEU A 9 12.00 9.08 -4.60
CA LEU A 9 10.56 8.84 -4.63
C LEU A 9 10.09 7.86 -3.56
N PHE A 10 10.95 6.92 -3.17
CA PHE A 10 10.70 5.88 -2.19
C PHE A 10 11.86 5.86 -1.20
N PRO A 11 11.90 6.82 -0.26
CA PRO A 11 12.85 6.75 0.85
C PRO A 11 12.42 5.57 1.72
N VAL A 12 13.21 4.51 1.69
CA VAL A 12 13.02 3.30 2.50
C VAL A 12 13.68 3.54 3.86
N PRO A 13 13.00 3.31 5.00
CA PRO A 13 13.64 3.29 6.31
C PRO A 13 14.80 2.28 6.34
N ASP A 14 15.98 2.76 6.76
CA ASP A 14 17.19 1.93 6.89
C ASP A 14 17.93 2.35 8.18
N PRO A 15 17.93 1.51 9.24
CA PRO A 15 17.27 0.20 9.30
C PRO A 15 15.73 0.30 9.31
N PRO A 16 15.00 -0.81 9.02
CA PRO A 16 13.56 -0.90 9.27
C PRO A 16 13.18 -0.64 10.73
N ASP A 17 11.99 -0.10 10.96
CA ASP A 17 11.45 0.19 12.29
C ASP A 17 10.70 -1.00 12.91
N TYR A 18 10.62 -2.14 12.19
CA TYR A 18 10.06 -3.39 12.70
C TYR A 18 10.77 -4.62 12.12
N ASP A 19 10.58 -5.75 12.81
CA ASP A 19 11.05 -7.08 12.45
C ASP A 19 9.94 -8.14 12.53
N ASP A 20 10.29 -9.40 12.31
CA ASP A 20 9.35 -10.54 12.29
C ASP A 20 8.72 -10.84 13.67
N LYS A 21 9.19 -10.18 14.73
CA LYS A 21 8.71 -10.34 16.11
C LYS A 21 7.96 -9.12 16.62
N SER A 22 7.96 -8.03 15.86
CA SER A 22 7.38 -6.76 16.28
C SER A 22 5.86 -6.81 16.42
N PHE A 23 5.18 -7.66 15.63
CA PHE A 23 3.73 -7.88 15.73
C PHE A 23 3.38 -9.38 15.81
N PRO A 24 3.55 -10.01 16.98
CA PRO A 24 3.45 -11.47 17.11
C PRO A 24 2.13 -12.07 16.61
N ASP A 25 1.01 -11.38 16.85
CA ASP A 25 -0.33 -11.86 16.50
C ASP A 25 -0.94 -11.16 15.27
N ASP A 26 -0.36 -10.03 14.85
CA ASP A 26 -0.95 -9.18 13.80
C ASP A 26 -0.19 -9.28 12.47
N LEU A 27 1.07 -9.74 12.46
CA LEU A 27 1.84 -9.86 11.23
C LEU A 27 1.42 -11.10 10.45
N ILE A 28 0.93 -10.89 9.23
CA ILE A 28 0.56 -11.96 8.29
C ILE A 28 1.36 -11.85 6.99
N TRP A 29 1.54 -12.99 6.32
CA TRP A 29 2.32 -13.09 5.08
C TRP A 29 1.40 -13.40 3.91
N VAL A 30 1.10 -12.37 3.10
CA VAL A 30 0.21 -12.51 1.95
C VAL A 30 0.99 -13.02 0.74
N PRO A 31 0.57 -14.10 0.06
CA PRO A 31 1.26 -14.59 -1.13
C PRO A 31 1.30 -13.55 -2.25
N HIS A 32 2.49 -13.22 -2.75
CA HIS A 32 2.67 -12.30 -3.86
C HIS A 32 2.61 -13.04 -5.19
N ARG A 33 1.40 -13.19 -5.77
CA ARG A 33 1.16 -14.01 -6.97
C ARG A 33 1.37 -13.28 -8.31
N ALA A 34 2.05 -12.14 -8.30
CA ALA A 34 2.17 -11.29 -9.48
C ALA A 34 3.45 -11.53 -10.29
N LEU A 35 4.38 -12.33 -9.79
CA LEU A 35 5.57 -12.73 -10.52
C LEU A 35 5.38 -14.18 -10.98
N GLU A 36 5.56 -14.44 -12.27
CA GLU A 36 5.55 -15.77 -12.89
C GLU A 36 6.73 -16.65 -12.43
N ASP A 37 7.43 -16.23 -11.39
CA ASP A 37 8.60 -16.89 -10.85
C ASP A 37 8.17 -17.78 -9.67
N ASP A 38 8.66 -19.02 -9.67
CA ASP A 38 8.34 -20.06 -8.67
C ASP A 38 8.91 -19.73 -7.27
N SER A 39 9.52 -18.56 -7.12
CA SER A 39 9.91 -17.97 -5.85
C SER A 39 8.66 -17.51 -5.08
N LYS A 40 8.30 -18.28 -4.04
CA LYS A 40 7.23 -17.91 -3.08
C LYS A 40 7.61 -16.62 -2.36
N THR A 41 7.31 -15.49 -2.98
CA THR A 41 7.46 -14.16 -2.39
C THR A 41 6.18 -13.81 -1.61
N PHE A 42 6.36 -13.09 -0.51
CA PHE A 42 5.27 -12.71 0.39
C PHE A 42 5.30 -11.21 0.65
N ILE A 43 4.12 -10.66 0.85
CA ILE A 43 3.90 -9.27 1.26
C ILE A 43 3.58 -9.31 2.75
N PRO A 44 4.49 -8.85 3.63
CA PRO A 44 4.18 -8.62 5.03
C PRO A 44 2.99 -7.67 5.12
N CYS A 45 2.03 -8.00 5.97
CA CYS A 45 0.89 -7.15 6.26
C CYS A 45 0.62 -7.17 7.76
N VAL A 46 0.25 -6.02 8.32
CA VAL A 46 -0.35 -5.95 9.66
C VAL A 46 -1.86 -6.07 9.51
N PHE A 47 -2.44 -7.10 10.12
CA PHE A 47 -3.88 -7.33 10.17
C PHE A 47 -4.41 -7.13 11.59
N LEU A 48 -5.25 -6.12 11.76
CA LEU A 48 -5.83 -5.74 13.04
C LEU A 48 -7.35 -6.00 13.00
N PRO A 49 -7.84 -7.12 13.54
CA PRO A 49 -9.26 -7.46 13.48
C PRO A 49 -10.08 -6.76 14.56
N PHE A 50 -11.28 -6.26 14.25
CA PHE A 50 -12.20 -5.69 15.24
C PHE A 50 -13.45 -6.56 15.39
N LYS A 51 -13.81 -6.92 16.62
CA LYS A 51 -14.93 -7.83 16.89
C LYS A 51 -16.26 -7.20 16.47
N GLY A 52 -17.00 -7.89 15.61
CA GLY A 52 -18.29 -7.42 15.10
C GLY A 52 -18.20 -6.42 13.94
N ALA A 53 -16.99 -6.05 13.50
CA ALA A 53 -16.82 -5.23 12.32
C ALA A 53 -17.30 -5.99 11.07
N LYS A 54 -17.99 -5.26 10.19
CA LYS A 54 -18.41 -5.77 8.86
C LYS A 54 -17.50 -5.28 7.74
N ARG A 55 -16.74 -4.21 8.00
CA ARG A 55 -15.95 -3.49 7.00
C ARG A 55 -14.46 -3.74 7.24
N MET A 56 -13.72 -3.79 6.14
CA MET A 56 -12.26 -3.89 6.15
C MET A 56 -11.68 -2.68 5.42
N VAL A 57 -10.62 -2.11 5.98
CA VAL A 57 -9.79 -1.09 5.35
C VAL A 57 -8.47 -1.73 4.91
N ILE A 58 -8.18 -1.69 3.60
CA ILE A 58 -6.85 -2.01 3.07
C ILE A 58 -6.04 -0.71 3.02
N TYR A 59 -4.93 -0.66 3.73
CA TYR A 59 -4.14 0.56 3.95
C TYR A 59 -2.80 0.51 3.18
N CYS A 60 -2.59 1.52 2.34
CA CYS A 60 -1.34 1.79 1.63
C CYS A 60 -0.66 3.02 2.26
N HIS A 61 0.50 2.81 2.88
CA HIS A 61 1.19 3.82 3.68
C HIS A 61 1.89 4.90 2.85
N GLY A 62 2.38 5.93 3.55
CA GLY A 62 3.14 7.02 2.95
C GLY A 62 4.60 6.64 2.66
N ASN A 63 5.31 7.55 2.00
CA ASN A 63 6.76 7.47 1.84
C ASN A 63 7.49 7.61 3.17
N GLY A 64 8.70 7.04 3.27
CA GLY A 64 9.54 7.19 4.45
C GLY A 64 8.94 6.58 5.70
N CYS A 65 7.99 5.67 5.54
CA CYS A 65 7.35 4.91 6.59
C CYS A 65 7.36 3.43 6.18
N ASP A 66 7.17 2.58 7.15
CA ASP A 66 7.02 1.13 7.06
C ASP A 66 5.90 0.68 8.03
N LEU A 67 5.64 -0.62 8.16
CA LEU A 67 4.59 -1.11 9.07
C LEU A 67 4.84 -0.75 10.56
N GLY A 68 6.11 -0.65 10.99
CA GLY A 68 6.50 -0.27 12.35
C GLY A 68 6.03 1.14 12.69
N THR A 69 6.45 2.10 11.87
CA THR A 69 6.17 3.53 12.08
C THR A 69 4.68 3.89 12.05
N ILE A 70 3.85 3.11 11.34
CA ILE A 70 2.40 3.39 11.23
C ILE A 70 1.54 2.57 12.20
N TYR A 71 2.10 1.58 12.91
CA TYR A 71 1.31 0.62 13.68
C TYR A 71 0.36 1.28 14.71
N ASP A 72 0.86 2.23 15.50
CA ASP A 72 0.05 2.98 16.48
C ASP A 72 -1.07 3.81 15.84
N GLU A 73 -0.84 4.34 14.63
CA GLU A 73 -1.86 5.05 13.85
C GLU A 73 -2.96 4.07 13.42
N LEU A 74 -2.59 2.88 12.96
CA LEU A 74 -3.53 1.84 12.55
C LEU A 74 -4.38 1.31 13.70
N LEU A 75 -3.81 1.15 14.90
CA LEU A 75 -4.55 0.78 16.10
C LEU A 75 -5.63 1.82 16.44
N ARG A 76 -5.28 3.10 16.38
CA ARG A 76 -6.24 4.19 16.59
C ARG A 76 -7.35 4.18 15.54
N TYR A 77 -7.01 3.99 14.27
CA TYR A 77 -7.99 3.91 13.18
C TYR A 77 -8.93 2.72 13.33
N ARG A 78 -8.41 1.55 13.69
CA ARG A 78 -9.21 0.37 14.00
C ARG A 78 -10.24 0.66 15.10
N GLU A 79 -9.82 1.27 16.20
CA GLU A 79 -10.69 1.58 17.34
C GLU A 79 -11.73 2.66 17.01
N TYR A 80 -11.31 3.77 16.39
CA TYR A 80 -12.22 4.88 16.07
C TYR A 80 -13.25 4.53 15.01
N TRP A 81 -12.88 3.75 13.99
CA TRP A 81 -13.79 3.40 12.89
C TRP A 81 -14.50 2.07 13.12
N GLN A 82 -14.06 1.27 14.09
CA GLN A 82 -14.61 -0.05 14.39
C GLN A 82 -14.62 -0.96 13.14
N VAL A 83 -13.46 -1.02 12.48
CA VAL A 83 -13.24 -1.78 11.23
C VAL A 83 -12.08 -2.76 11.39
N HIS A 84 -12.03 -3.78 10.55
CA HIS A 84 -10.78 -4.51 10.33
C HIS A 84 -9.81 -3.60 9.58
N VAL A 85 -8.54 -3.58 9.97
CA VAL A 85 -7.48 -2.87 9.24
C VAL A 85 -6.48 -3.89 8.72
N LEU A 86 -6.14 -3.81 7.43
CA LEU A 86 -5.10 -4.60 6.80
C LEU A 86 -4.13 -3.65 6.11
N ALA A 87 -2.99 -3.38 6.73
CA ALA A 87 -1.95 -2.55 6.14
C ALA A 87 -0.91 -3.45 5.46
N MET A 88 -0.55 -3.10 4.24
CA MET A 88 0.46 -3.84 3.47
C MET A 88 1.80 -3.12 3.49
N GLU A 89 2.88 -3.88 3.51
CA GLU A 89 4.23 -3.34 3.25
C GLU A 89 4.47 -3.20 1.75
N TYR A 90 5.27 -2.20 1.36
CA TYR A 90 5.72 -2.07 -0.03
C TYR A 90 6.91 -2.96 -0.35
N PRO A 91 7.01 -3.55 -1.56
CA PRO A 91 8.21 -4.27 -1.98
C PRO A 91 9.47 -3.45 -1.76
N GLY A 92 10.47 -4.05 -1.12
CA GLY A 92 11.74 -3.44 -0.72
C GLY A 92 11.66 -2.47 0.48
N TYR A 93 10.53 -2.40 1.18
CA TYR A 93 10.41 -1.79 2.51
C TYR A 93 10.31 -2.86 3.59
N GLY A 94 10.76 -2.53 4.81
CA GLY A 94 10.64 -3.41 5.97
C GLY A 94 11.16 -4.82 5.70
N LEU A 95 10.32 -5.82 5.97
CA LEU A 95 10.61 -7.24 5.68
C LEU A 95 10.25 -7.66 4.25
N CYS A 96 9.65 -6.78 3.44
CA CYS A 96 9.19 -7.13 2.12
C CYS A 96 10.38 -7.14 1.14
N THR A 97 10.76 -8.32 0.67
CA THR A 97 11.82 -8.46 -0.34
C THR A 97 11.44 -7.74 -1.64
N GLY A 98 12.44 -7.41 -2.45
CA GLY A 98 12.25 -6.84 -3.78
C GLY A 98 12.67 -5.38 -3.85
N THR A 99 11.91 -4.59 -4.59
CA THR A 99 12.36 -3.27 -5.02
C THR A 99 11.18 -2.31 -5.08
N PRO A 100 11.18 -1.15 -4.37
CA PRO A 100 10.08 -0.22 -4.51
C PRO A 100 10.04 0.46 -5.87
N ASP A 101 8.99 0.20 -6.62
CA ASP A 101 8.55 0.99 -7.76
C ASP A 101 7.03 0.88 -7.96
N GLU A 102 6.50 1.69 -8.87
CA GLU A 102 5.07 1.71 -9.17
C GLU A 102 4.51 0.36 -9.61
N ALA A 103 5.25 -0.42 -10.40
CA ALA A 103 4.75 -1.69 -10.93
C ALA A 103 4.69 -2.76 -9.83
N SER A 104 5.74 -2.85 -9.03
CA SER A 104 5.83 -3.76 -7.89
C SER A 104 4.82 -3.42 -6.79
N ILE A 105 4.65 -2.14 -6.44
CA ILE A 105 3.66 -1.71 -5.45
C ILE A 105 2.24 -1.98 -5.95
N ASN A 106 1.95 -1.74 -7.23
CA ASN A 106 0.69 -2.12 -7.86
C ASN A 106 0.39 -3.61 -7.73
N ALA A 107 1.37 -4.41 -8.14
CA ALA A 107 1.29 -5.85 -8.12
C ALA A 107 1.05 -6.39 -6.69
N ALA A 108 1.72 -5.78 -5.70
CA ALA A 108 1.53 -6.10 -4.30
C ALA A 108 0.12 -5.73 -3.81
N THR A 109 -0.34 -4.51 -4.13
CA THR A 109 -1.69 -4.03 -3.77
C THR A 109 -2.79 -4.93 -4.33
N LEU A 110 -2.66 -5.33 -5.60
CA LEU A 110 -3.57 -6.29 -6.24
C LEU A 110 -3.50 -7.67 -5.58
N SER A 111 -2.32 -8.13 -5.18
CA SER A 111 -2.14 -9.42 -4.49
C SER A 111 -2.86 -9.43 -3.13
N VAL A 112 -2.75 -8.34 -2.36
CA VAL A 112 -3.45 -8.16 -1.08
C VAL A 112 -4.96 -8.12 -1.27
N TYR A 113 -5.46 -7.35 -2.24
CA TYR A 113 -6.89 -7.35 -2.55
C TYR A 113 -7.40 -8.73 -2.97
N ASN A 114 -6.66 -9.45 -3.83
CA ASN A 114 -7.01 -10.81 -4.24
C ASN A 114 -6.98 -11.79 -3.07
N TYR A 115 -6.03 -11.65 -2.14
CA TYR A 115 -6.01 -12.45 -0.93
C TYR A 115 -7.29 -12.26 -0.11
N VAL A 116 -7.66 -11.01 0.16
CA VAL A 116 -8.87 -10.67 0.91
C VAL A 116 -10.14 -11.18 0.21
N THR A 117 -10.27 -10.98 -1.09
CA THR A 117 -11.51 -11.31 -1.80
C THR A 117 -11.62 -12.77 -2.23
N LYS A 118 -10.51 -13.42 -2.60
CA LYS A 118 -10.52 -14.79 -3.12
C LYS A 118 -10.21 -15.84 -2.06
N GLN A 119 -9.28 -15.55 -1.14
CA GLN A 119 -8.89 -16.49 -0.09
C GLN A 119 -9.75 -16.31 1.16
N LEU A 120 -9.85 -15.09 1.68
CA LEU A 120 -10.69 -14.80 2.85
C LEU A 120 -12.19 -14.66 2.50
N ARG A 121 -12.52 -14.59 1.21
CA ARG A 121 -13.89 -14.47 0.69
C ARG A 121 -14.64 -13.24 1.23
N TRP A 122 -13.92 -12.16 1.52
CA TRP A 122 -14.54 -10.91 1.95
C TRP A 122 -15.25 -10.25 0.76
N PRO A 123 -16.51 -9.79 0.89
CA PRO A 123 -17.19 -9.18 -0.24
C PRO A 123 -16.63 -7.79 -0.54
N SER A 124 -16.32 -7.51 -1.80
CA SER A 124 -15.68 -6.26 -2.24
C SER A 124 -16.41 -4.99 -1.79
N LEU A 125 -17.74 -5.02 -1.72
CA LEU A 125 -18.56 -3.89 -1.25
C LEU A 125 -18.33 -3.51 0.22
N PHE A 126 -17.70 -4.38 1.01
CA PHE A 126 -17.34 -4.11 2.40
C PHE A 126 -15.85 -3.76 2.57
N ILE A 127 -15.11 -3.63 1.47
CA ILE A 127 -13.69 -3.28 1.46
C ILE A 127 -13.55 -1.81 1.09
N PHE A 128 -12.88 -1.05 1.94
CA PHE A 128 -12.50 0.33 1.73
C PHE A 128 -10.99 0.39 1.53
N PHE A 129 -10.52 1.23 0.62
CA PHE A 129 -9.08 1.45 0.44
C PHE A 129 -8.68 2.77 1.06
N TYR A 130 -7.53 2.79 1.73
CA TYR A 130 -6.96 3.99 2.31
C TYR A 130 -5.56 4.21 1.75
N GLY A 131 -5.34 5.35 1.12
CA GLY A 131 -4.02 5.75 0.61
C GLY A 131 -3.53 7.01 1.29
N ARG A 132 -2.42 6.92 2.02
CA ARG A 132 -1.75 8.08 2.62
C ARG A 132 -0.64 8.59 1.71
N SER A 133 -0.66 9.87 1.36
CA SER A 133 0.39 10.50 0.54
C SER A 133 0.68 9.68 -0.73
N ILE A 134 1.88 9.11 -0.89
CA ILE A 134 2.21 8.28 -2.06
C ILE A 134 1.26 7.08 -2.24
N GLY A 135 0.72 6.54 -1.14
CA GLY A 135 -0.19 5.40 -1.14
C GLY A 135 -1.52 5.69 -1.84
N SER A 136 -1.85 6.94 -2.15
CA SER A 136 -3.01 7.25 -2.97
C SER A 136 -2.89 6.71 -4.39
N GLY A 137 -1.68 6.64 -4.96
CA GLY A 137 -1.42 6.11 -6.31
C GLY A 137 -1.92 4.68 -6.50
N PRO A 138 -1.37 3.68 -5.78
CA PRO A 138 -1.80 2.28 -5.89
C PRO A 138 -3.28 2.07 -5.58
N VAL A 139 -3.84 2.79 -4.61
CA VAL A 139 -5.26 2.74 -4.29
C VAL A 139 -6.12 3.18 -5.49
N CYS A 140 -5.85 4.37 -6.03
CA CYS A 140 -6.62 4.91 -7.15
C CYS A 140 -6.55 3.99 -8.37
N LYS A 141 -5.36 3.50 -8.71
CA LYS A 141 -5.17 2.60 -9.86
C LYS A 141 -5.91 1.30 -9.72
N LEU A 142 -5.78 0.63 -8.58
CA LEU A 142 -6.45 -0.65 -8.36
C LEU A 142 -7.96 -0.46 -8.43
N VAL A 143 -8.50 0.58 -7.80
CA VAL A 143 -9.95 0.82 -7.79
C VAL A 143 -10.47 1.20 -9.17
N ALA A 144 -9.72 1.98 -9.96
CA ALA A 144 -10.05 2.25 -11.35
C ALA A 144 -10.09 0.95 -12.19
N ASP A 145 -9.06 0.11 -12.08
CA ASP A 145 -8.99 -1.17 -12.79
C ASP A 145 -10.13 -2.11 -12.41
N LEU A 146 -10.53 -2.14 -11.13
CA LEU A 146 -11.66 -2.92 -10.65
C LEU A 146 -12.98 -2.39 -11.20
N GLN A 147 -13.15 -1.07 -11.23
CA GLN A 147 -14.35 -0.44 -11.76
C GLN A 147 -14.52 -0.70 -13.26
N GLU A 148 -13.45 -0.64 -14.04
CA GLU A 148 -13.45 -1.00 -15.47
C GLU A 148 -13.87 -2.46 -15.69
N ARG A 149 -13.52 -3.35 -14.76
CA ARG A 149 -13.92 -4.77 -14.75
C ARG A 149 -15.31 -5.01 -14.16
N GLY A 150 -16.09 -3.96 -13.89
CA GLY A 150 -17.44 -4.04 -13.33
C GLY A 150 -17.48 -4.41 -11.84
N THR A 151 -16.35 -4.37 -11.13
CA THR A 151 -16.28 -4.65 -9.69
C THR A 151 -16.38 -3.36 -8.88
N ARG A 152 -17.31 -3.32 -7.92
CA ARG A 152 -17.46 -2.19 -6.99
C ARG A 152 -16.82 -2.51 -5.65
N VAL A 153 -16.22 -1.49 -5.05
CA VAL A 153 -15.66 -1.52 -3.69
C VAL A 153 -16.49 -0.62 -2.77
N GLY A 154 -16.30 -0.74 -1.46
CA GLY A 154 -17.00 0.09 -0.47
C GLY A 154 -16.66 1.58 -0.58
N GLY A 155 -15.42 1.90 -0.97
CA GLY A 155 -14.98 3.26 -1.25
C GLY A 155 -13.47 3.43 -1.15
N ILE A 156 -13.00 4.66 -1.39
CA ILE A 156 -11.60 5.06 -1.20
C ILE A 156 -11.51 6.26 -0.26
N ILE A 157 -10.46 6.28 0.55
CA ILE A 157 -10.08 7.37 1.45
C ILE A 157 -8.68 7.80 1.04
N LEU A 158 -8.53 9.06 0.60
CA LEU A 158 -7.25 9.62 0.19
C LEU A 158 -6.80 10.63 1.25
N HIS A 159 -5.79 10.27 2.04
CA HIS A 159 -5.24 11.13 3.08
C HIS A 159 -4.03 11.88 2.54
N CYS A 160 -4.19 13.19 2.34
CA CYS A 160 -3.16 14.06 1.76
C CYS A 160 -2.63 13.50 0.42
N GLY A 161 -3.56 13.01 -0.42
CA GLY A 161 -3.24 12.52 -1.76
C GLY A 161 -2.70 13.62 -2.67
N TYR A 162 -1.95 13.22 -3.68
CA TYR A 162 -1.37 14.12 -4.67
C TYR A 162 -2.10 14.01 -6.00
N THR A 163 -2.20 15.11 -6.73
CA THR A 163 -2.79 15.14 -8.08
C THR A 163 -1.80 14.68 -9.15
N SER A 164 -0.51 14.89 -8.92
CA SER A 164 0.56 14.38 -9.79
C SER A 164 1.90 14.32 -9.04
N ILE A 165 2.61 13.19 -9.14
CA ILE A 165 3.96 13.06 -8.56
C ILE A 165 4.93 14.06 -9.20
N ARG A 166 4.67 14.45 -10.46
CA ARG A 166 5.40 15.49 -11.18
C ARG A 166 5.19 16.87 -10.56
N ALA A 167 3.99 17.15 -10.05
CA ALA A 167 3.67 18.40 -9.34
C ALA A 167 4.36 18.43 -7.96
N VAL A 168 4.40 17.30 -7.25
CA VAL A 168 5.13 17.17 -5.98
C VAL A 168 6.63 17.41 -6.19
N VAL A 169 7.22 16.83 -7.24
CA VAL A 169 8.64 17.03 -7.56
C VAL A 169 8.93 18.44 -8.09
N SER A 170 8.03 19.08 -8.85
CA SER A 170 8.23 20.47 -9.27
C SER A 170 8.28 21.44 -8.10
N HIS A 171 7.49 21.19 -7.05
CA HIS A 171 7.43 22.08 -5.89
C HIS A 171 8.66 21.93 -4.98
N SER A 172 9.30 20.75 -4.98
CA SER A 172 10.42 20.44 -4.09
C SER A 172 11.81 20.63 -4.74
N ILE A 173 11.92 20.53 -6.07
CA ILE A 173 13.24 20.40 -6.76
C ILE A 173 13.35 21.31 -8.00
N GLY A 174 12.38 22.20 -8.21
CA GLY A 174 12.38 23.17 -9.31
C GLY A 174 11.93 22.60 -10.66
N PHE A 175 11.55 23.51 -11.55
CA PHE A 175 10.87 23.25 -12.83
C PHE A 175 11.62 22.29 -13.78
N VAL A 176 12.96 22.34 -13.80
CA VAL A 176 13.79 21.54 -14.72
C VAL A 176 13.80 20.06 -14.36
N ALA A 177 13.81 19.71 -13.06
CA ALA A 177 13.74 18.32 -12.60
C ALA A 177 12.35 17.70 -12.85
N SER A 178 11.29 18.51 -12.77
CA SER A 178 9.91 18.08 -13.04
C SER A 178 9.65 17.73 -14.51
N ALA A 179 10.38 18.35 -15.45
CA ALA A 179 10.23 18.04 -16.87
C ALA A 179 10.71 16.63 -17.24
N LEU A 180 11.58 16.02 -16.43
CA LEU A 180 12.15 14.68 -16.66
C LEU A 180 11.32 13.54 -16.03
N ILE A 181 10.26 13.86 -15.27
CA ILE A 181 9.41 12.88 -14.60
C ILE A 181 8.12 12.72 -15.39
N LYS A 182 7.92 11.53 -15.96
CA LYS A 182 6.64 11.16 -16.57
C LYS A 182 5.54 11.19 -15.50
N ASN A 183 4.34 11.61 -15.87
CA ASN A 183 3.18 11.43 -15.01
C ASN A 183 3.04 9.94 -14.71
N ARG A 184 3.02 9.61 -13.42
CA ARG A 184 2.82 8.25 -12.92
C ARG A 184 1.40 8.17 -12.42
N TRP A 185 0.74 7.02 -12.59
CA TRP A 185 -0.63 6.82 -12.14
C TRP A 185 -1.68 7.74 -12.82
N GLN A 186 -1.47 8.08 -14.08
CA GLN A 186 -2.49 8.65 -14.97
C GLN A 186 -2.91 7.63 -16.03
#